data_AF-A0A975FCM7-F1
#
_entry.id   AF-A0A975FCM7-F1
#
_cell.length_a   1.000
_cell.length_b   1.000
_cell.length_c   1.000
_cell.angle_alpha   90.00
_cell.angle_beta   90.00
_cell.angle_gamma   90.00
#
_symmetry.space_group_name_H-M   'P 1'
#
loop_
_entity.id
_entity.type
_entity.pdbx_description
1 polymer ?
#
loop_
_entity_poly.entity_id
_entity_poly.type
_entity_poly.pdbx_seq_one_letter_code
_entity_poly.pdbx_strand_id
1 'polypeptide(L)'
;MTTSILSVRVNETERNLLETAAKYAHTNLSDFVRRKALESAEIEMMGRVVVEISAKHWQDFEAWLNTPPQAIPALQRIAGMKPAWE
;
A
#
# COMPACT_ATOMS: atom_id res chain seq x y z
N MET A 1 -16.48 -12.27 -16.10
CA MET A 1 -15.58 -12.32 -14.93
C MET A 1 -16.02 -13.50 -14.08
N THR A 2 -15.13 -14.44 -13.80
CA THR A 2 -15.42 -15.59 -12.94
C THR A 2 -15.41 -15.12 -11.48
N THR A 3 -16.50 -15.35 -10.75
CA THR A 3 -16.56 -15.09 -9.31
C THR A 3 -15.92 -16.25 -8.57
N SER A 4 -15.19 -15.95 -7.49
CA SER A 4 -14.60 -16.93 -6.57
C SER A 4 -15.20 -16.75 -5.18
N ILE A 5 -15.40 -17.85 -4.45
CA ILE A 5 -15.98 -17.85 -3.10
C ILE A 5 -14.85 -17.81 -2.07
N LEU A 6 -14.90 -16.83 -1.16
CA LEU A 6 -14.04 -16.76 0.02
C LEU A 6 -14.84 -17.21 1.25
N SER A 7 -14.47 -18.35 1.84
CA SER A 7 -15.09 -18.86 3.06
C SER A 7 -14.26 -18.52 4.29
N VAL A 8 -14.86 -17.79 5.24
CA VAL A 8 -14.22 -17.39 6.50
C VAL A 8 -15.03 -17.96 7.66
N ARG A 9 -14.36 -18.64 8.59
CA ARG A 9 -14.98 -19.11 9.84
C ARG A 9 -14.95 -17.98 10.86
N VAL A 10 -16.08 -17.78 11.54
CA VAL A 10 -16.24 -16.81 12.62
C VAL A 10 -17.03 -17.45 13.76
N ASN A 11 -16.75 -17.04 14.99
CA ASN A 11 -17.59 -17.39 16.14
C ASN A 11 -18.83 -16.49 16.21
N GLU A 12 -19.76 -16.80 17.13
CA GLU A 12 -21.03 -16.05 17.27
C GLU A 12 -20.81 -14.59 17.66
N THR A 13 -19.83 -14.32 18.52
CA THR A 13 -19.51 -12.97 18.98
C THR A 13 -19.00 -12.11 17.82
N GLU A 14 -18.06 -12.62 17.03
CA GLU A 14 -17.53 -11.98 15.82
C GLU A 14 -18.64 -11.75 14.79
N ARG A 15 -19.49 -12.75 14.56
CA ARG A 15 -20.61 -12.63 13.62
C ARG A 15 -21.59 -11.53 14.03
N ASN A 16 -22.00 -11.50 15.29
CA ASN A 16 -22.93 -10.47 15.79
C ASN A 16 -22.35 -9.06 15.67
N LEU A 17 -21.05 -8.91 15.93
CA LEU A 17 -20.35 -7.63 15.74
C LEU A 17 -20.37 -7.20 14.26
N LEU A 18 -20.01 -8.09 13.35
CA LEU A 18 -20.00 -7.81 11.91
C LEU A 18 -21.40 -7.50 11.37
N GLU A 19 -22.44 -8.22 11.81
CA GLU A 19 -23.83 -7.95 11.42
C GLU A 19 -24.31 -6.59 11.94
N THR A 20 -23.93 -6.23 13.17
CA THR A 20 -24.26 -4.92 13.75
C THR A 20 -23.57 -3.79 12.97
N ALA A 21 -22.30 -3.95 12.65
CA ALA A 21 -21.56 -3.00 11.84
C ALA A 21 -22.13 -2.86 10.41
N ALA A 22 -22.54 -3.97 9.79
CA ALA A 22 -23.20 -3.97 8.48
C ALA A 22 -24.52 -3.19 8.50
N LYS A 23 -25.32 -3.34 9.57
CA LYS A 23 -26.56 -2.58 9.79
C LYS A 23 -26.29 -1.08 9.87
N TYR A 24 -25.28 -0.65 10.65
CA TYR A 24 -24.89 0.76 10.73
C TYR A 24 -24.36 1.32 9.41
N ALA A 25 -23.72 0.47 8.60
CA ALA A 25 -23.25 0.82 7.26
C ALA A 25 -24.34 0.69 6.18
N HIS A 26 -25.60 0.43 6.55
CA HIS A 26 -26.75 0.26 5.64
C HIS A 26 -26.49 -0.74 4.51
N THR A 27 -25.84 -1.86 4.82
CA THR A 27 -25.49 -2.90 3.85
C THR A 27 -25.72 -4.30 4.43
N ASN A 28 -25.63 -5.34 3.60
CA ASN A 28 -25.68 -6.72 4.09
C ASN A 28 -24.29 -7.18 4.57
N LEU A 29 -24.26 -8.27 5.35
CA LEU A 29 -23.05 -8.81 5.95
C LEU A 29 -21.96 -9.13 4.90
N SER A 30 -22.34 -9.78 3.79
CA SER A 30 -21.38 -10.18 2.76
C SER A 30 -20.74 -8.98 2.04
N ASP A 31 -21.53 -7.98 1.70
CA ASP A 31 -21.06 -6.73 1.08
C ASP A 31 -20.21 -5.90 2.04
N PHE A 32 -20.61 -5.84 3.31
CA PHE A 32 -19.83 -5.20 4.36
C PHE A 32 -18.44 -5.82 4.49
N VAL A 33 -18.38 -7.15 4.66
CA VAL A 33 -17.12 -7.88 4.83
C VAL A 33 -16.25 -7.77 3.58
N ARG A 34 -16.84 -7.91 2.37
CA ARG A 34 -16.08 -7.74 1.11
C ARG A 34 -15.43 -6.36 1.03
N ARG A 35 -16.22 -5.30 1.27
CA ARG A 35 -15.72 -3.92 1.19
C ARG A 35 -14.63 -3.65 2.21
N LYS A 36 -14.85 -4.03 3.47
CA LYS A 36 -13.87 -3.81 4.55
C LYS A 36 -12.59 -4.62 4.36
N ALA A 37 -12.69 -5.85 3.86
CA ALA A 37 -11.50 -6.64 3.53
C ALA A 37 -10.66 -5.99 2.42
N LEU A 38 -11.30 -5.45 1.37
CA LEU A 38 -10.59 -4.73 0.30
C LEU A 38 -9.95 -3.43 0.80
N GLU A 39 -10.70 -2.62 1.54
CA GLU A 39 -10.21 -1.36 2.11
C GLU A 39 -8.98 -1.60 3.01
N SER A 40 -9.03 -2.63 3.88
CA SER A 40 -7.88 -3.00 4.71
C SER A 40 -6.69 -3.50 3.89
N ALA A 41 -6.92 -4.28 2.82
CA ALA A 41 -5.85 -4.71 1.94
C ALA A 41 -5.19 -3.54 1.21
N GLU A 42 -5.97 -2.58 0.73
CA GLU A 42 -5.46 -1.36 0.09
C GLU A 42 -4.62 -0.53 1.05
N ILE A 43 -5.08 -0.31 2.29
CA ILE A 43 -4.34 0.43 3.32
C ILE A 43 -3.00 -0.25 3.64
N GLU A 44 -2.99 -1.57 3.80
CA GLU A 44 -1.78 -2.35 4.08
C GLU A 44 -0.80 -2.28 2.89
N MET A 45 -1.31 -2.26 1.65
CA MET A 45 -0.48 -2.06 0.46
C MET A 45 0.07 -0.63 0.37
N MET A 46 -0.71 0.39 0.73
CA MET A 46 -0.25 1.79 0.73
C MET A 46 0.89 2.04 1.72
N GLY A 47 0.89 1.35 2.87
CA GLY A 47 2.00 1.42 3.84
C GLY A 47 3.30 0.79 3.34
N ARG A 48 3.23 -0.04 2.29
CA ARG A 48 4.38 -0.69 1.67
C ARG A 48 4.83 0.10 0.45
N VAL A 49 5.70 1.09 0.68
CA VAL A 49 6.55 1.63 -0.40
C VAL A 49 7.66 0.61 -0.70
N VAL A 50 7.28 -0.58 -1.16
CA VAL A 50 8.23 -1.58 -1.62
C VAL A 50 8.54 -1.23 -3.06
N VAL A 51 9.71 -0.60 -3.26
CA VAL A 51 10.27 -0.43 -4.60
C VAL A 51 10.85 -1.78 -5.00
N GLU A 52 10.09 -2.54 -5.78
CA GLU A 52 10.55 -3.81 -6.33
C GLU A 52 11.54 -3.55 -7.46
N ILE A 53 12.79 -3.96 -7.26
CA ILE A 53 13.81 -3.98 -8.31
C ILE A 53 13.77 -5.38 -8.91
N SER A 54 13.50 -5.49 -10.22
CA SER A 54 13.48 -6.79 -10.87
C SER A 54 14.84 -7.48 -10.78
N ALA A 55 14.84 -8.81 -10.67
CA ALA A 55 16.08 -9.59 -10.54
C ALA A 55 17.11 -9.31 -11.65
N LYS A 56 16.63 -8.95 -12.86
CA LYS A 56 17.47 -8.57 -14.00
C LYS A 56 18.30 -7.31 -13.72
N HIS A 57 17.76 -6.36 -12.97
CA HIS A 57 18.39 -5.06 -12.70
C HIS A 57 19.06 -4.98 -11.33
N TRP A 58 19.04 -6.08 -10.56
CA TRP A 58 19.62 -6.11 -9.23
C TRP A 58 21.12 -5.81 -9.24
N GLN A 59 21.87 -6.45 -10.15
CA GLN A 59 23.32 -6.25 -10.26
C GLN A 59 23.70 -4.83 -10.70
N ASP A 60 22.94 -4.24 -11.63
CA ASP A 60 23.16 -2.86 -12.09
C ASP A 60 22.93 -1.87 -10.95
N PHE A 61 21.89 -2.11 -10.13
CA PHE A 61 21.59 -1.30 -8.96
C PHE A 61 22.68 -1.41 -7.89
N GLU A 62 23.18 -2.62 -7.59
CA GLU A 62 24.30 -2.82 -6.67
C GLU A 62 25.57 -2.13 -7.16
N ALA A 63 25.87 -2.18 -8.45
CA ALA A 63 27.01 -1.46 -9.03
C ALA A 63 26.85 0.06 -8.89
N TRP A 64 25.64 0.59 -9.13
CA TRP A 64 25.34 2.00 -8.93
C TRP A 64 25.49 2.42 -7.46
N LEU A 65 24.99 1.62 -6.52
CA LEU A 65 25.06 1.93 -5.09
C LEU A 65 26.50 2.04 -4.57
N ASN A 66 27.41 1.24 -5.12
CA ASN A 66 28.83 1.25 -4.77
C ASN A 66 29.64 2.35 -5.50
N THR A 67 29.01 3.08 -6.43
CA THR A 67 29.68 4.16 -7.15
C THR A 67 29.76 5.40 -6.26
N PRO A 68 30.92 6.11 -6.21
CA PRO A 68 31.04 7.32 -5.41
C PRO A 68 30.05 8.40 -5.88
N PRO A 69 29.56 9.25 -4.95
CA PRO A 69 28.65 10.34 -5.31
C PRO A 69 29.26 11.25 -6.37
N GLN A 70 28.52 11.49 -7.44
CA GLN A 70 28.95 12.41 -8.49
C GLN A 70 28.46 13.82 -8.17
N ALA A 71 29.38 14.79 -8.27
CA ALA A 71 29.00 16.19 -8.14
C ALA A 71 28.22 16.62 -9.40
N ILE A 72 26.93 16.89 -9.24
CA ILE A 72 26.07 17.43 -10.29
C ILE A 72 25.87 18.92 -10.01
N PRO A 73 26.54 19.83 -10.73
CA PRO A 73 26.52 21.27 -10.43
C PRO A 73 25.12 21.88 -10.43
N ALA A 74 24.21 21.35 -11.25
CA ALA A 74 22.82 21.78 -11.28
C ALA A 74 22.07 21.45 -9.98
N LEU A 75 22.29 20.26 -9.40
CA LEU A 75 21.68 19.87 -8.12
C LEU A 75 22.23 20.68 -6.96
N GLN A 76 23.54 20.95 -6.95
CA GLN A 76 24.17 21.81 -5.95
C GLN A 76 23.59 23.22 -5.96
N ARG A 77 23.36 23.77 -7.16
CA ARG A 77 22.72 25.09 -7.32
C ARG A 77 21.33 25.11 -6.71
N ILE A 78 20.49 24.11 -7.02
CA ILE A 78 19.11 24.04 -6.53
C ILE A 78 19.07 23.80 -5.01
N ALA A 79 19.94 22.95 -4.47
CA ALA A 79 20.01 22.66 -3.04
C ALA A 79 20.38 23.91 -2.20
N GLY A 80 21.09 24.88 -2.77
CA GLY A 80 21.42 26.15 -2.12
C GLY A 80 20.39 27.26 -2.31
N MET A 81 19.34 27.06 -3.10
CA MET A 81 18.30 28.08 -3.31
C MET A 81 17.30 28.08 -2.15
N LYS A 82 16.85 29.26 -1.74
CA LYS A 82 15.72 29.36 -0.81
C LYS A 82 14.46 28.81 -1.48
N PRO A 83 13.68 27.98 -0.77
CA PRO A 83 12.40 27.51 -1.30
C PRO A 83 11.47 28.70 -1.54
N ALA A 84 10.68 28.64 -2.62
CA ALA A 84 9.78 29.72 -3.01
C ALA A 84 8.55 29.90 -2.07
N TRP A 85 8.43 29.06 -1.05
CA TRP A 85 7.33 29.07 -0.08
C TRP A 85 7.73 29.61 1.31
N GLU A 86 9.00 30.02 1.49
CA GLU A 86 9.39 30.97 2.56
C GLU A 86 8.96 32.40 2.20
#